data_AF-A0A7S0E0X1-F1
#
_entry.id   AF-A0A7S0E0X1-F1
#
_cell.length_a   1.000
_cell.length_b   1.000
_cell.length_c   1.000
_cell.angle_alpha   90.00
_cell.angle_beta   90.00
_cell.angle_gamma   90.00
#
_symmetry.space_group_name_H-M   'P 1'
#
loop_
_entity.id
_entity.type
_entity.pdbx_description
1 polymer ?
#
loop_
_entity_poly.entity_id
_entity_poly.type
_entity_poly.pdbx_seq_one_letter_code
_entity_poly.pdbx_strand_id
1 'polypeptide(L)'
;LMFALVVLVAPSLVLPPRTSSLAARPRSSARHGLVVAGPPPGYVDASHILLMSDDSEAQADALLARIQAGEMTFGDAAAEFSTCPSRGKQGELGTFGSLSSILFLPYEGKKADVAAFDALVMSPDTQLNTPYKVKTAFGTHLVVVEGRG
;
A
#
# COMPACT_ATOMS: atom_id res chain seq x y z
N LEU A 1 -11.72 -62.23 -56.69
CA LEU A 1 -11.47 -63.14 -55.54
C LEU A 1 -11.86 -62.37 -54.29
N MET A 2 -12.94 -62.78 -53.63
CA MET A 2 -13.62 -62.06 -52.55
C MET A 2 -12.89 -62.26 -51.21
N PHE A 3 -12.71 -61.21 -50.42
CA PHE A 3 -12.50 -61.33 -48.97
C PHE A 3 -13.38 -60.30 -48.26
N ALA A 4 -14.45 -60.79 -47.66
CA ALA A 4 -15.36 -60.04 -46.82
C ALA A 4 -14.77 -59.95 -45.41
N LEU A 5 -14.52 -58.73 -44.95
CA LEU A 5 -14.08 -58.42 -43.59
C LEU A 5 -15.30 -58.32 -42.68
N VAL A 6 -15.49 -59.31 -41.83
CA VAL A 6 -16.54 -59.37 -40.80
C VAL A 6 -16.16 -58.42 -39.66
N VAL A 7 -16.91 -57.35 -39.47
CA VAL A 7 -16.77 -56.43 -38.33
C VAL A 7 -17.64 -56.92 -37.19
N LEU A 8 -16.98 -57.34 -36.10
CA LEU A 8 -17.60 -57.80 -34.86
C LEU A 8 -17.92 -56.57 -33.98
N VAL A 9 -19.20 -56.24 -33.81
CA VAL A 9 -19.66 -55.17 -32.92
C VAL A 9 -19.89 -55.76 -31.53
N ALA A 10 -19.10 -55.33 -30.55
CA ALA A 10 -19.28 -55.68 -29.15
C ALA A 10 -20.36 -54.79 -28.49
N PRO A 11 -21.21 -55.32 -27.59
CA PRO A 11 -22.28 -54.56 -26.96
C PRO A 11 -21.76 -53.62 -25.86
N SER A 12 -22.18 -52.36 -25.91
CA SER A 12 -21.86 -51.33 -24.91
C SER A 12 -22.49 -51.66 -23.56
N LEU A 13 -21.67 -51.80 -22.51
CA LEU A 13 -22.11 -51.86 -21.12
C LEU A 13 -22.71 -50.52 -20.70
N VAL A 14 -23.99 -50.51 -20.35
CA VAL A 14 -24.66 -49.38 -19.68
C VAL A 14 -24.48 -49.53 -18.18
N LEU A 15 -23.75 -48.61 -17.54
CA LEU A 15 -23.66 -48.53 -16.08
C LEU A 15 -24.88 -47.80 -15.49
N PRO A 16 -25.38 -48.21 -14.31
CA PRO A 16 -26.47 -47.50 -13.63
C PRO A 16 -25.97 -46.21 -12.95
N PRO A 17 -26.86 -45.21 -12.73
CA PRO A 17 -26.50 -43.95 -12.10
C PRO A 17 -26.17 -44.15 -10.62
N ARG A 18 -25.00 -43.63 -10.20
CA ARG A 18 -24.65 -43.46 -8.77
C ARG A 18 -25.50 -42.36 -8.17
N THR A 19 -26.39 -42.70 -7.25
CA THR A 19 -27.05 -41.74 -6.36
C THR A 19 -26.05 -41.33 -5.26
N SER A 20 -25.34 -40.23 -5.47
CA SER A 20 -24.57 -39.58 -4.39
C SER A 20 -25.52 -38.69 -3.59
N SER A 21 -25.97 -39.17 -2.43
CA SER A 21 -26.65 -38.34 -1.43
C SER A 21 -25.63 -37.40 -0.79
N LEU A 22 -25.60 -36.15 -1.27
CA LEU A 22 -24.82 -35.08 -0.66
C LEU A 22 -25.68 -34.43 0.41
N ALA A 23 -25.57 -34.91 1.66
CA ALA A 23 -26.11 -34.18 2.81
C ALA A 23 -25.41 -32.81 2.87
N ALA A 24 -26.17 -31.75 2.60
CA ALA A 24 -25.69 -30.37 2.69
C ALA A 24 -25.31 -30.06 4.14
N ARG A 25 -24.00 -30.01 4.43
CA ARG A 25 -23.52 -29.37 5.66
C ARG A 25 -23.84 -27.89 5.56
N PRO A 26 -24.47 -27.26 6.58
CA PRO A 26 -24.66 -25.82 6.56
C PRO A 26 -23.28 -25.17 6.51
N ARG A 27 -23.00 -24.43 5.42
CA ARG A 27 -21.84 -23.56 5.34
C ARG A 27 -22.05 -22.47 6.38
N SER A 28 -21.34 -22.58 7.50
CA SER A 28 -21.19 -21.50 8.47
C SER A 28 -20.70 -20.27 7.73
N SER A 29 -21.63 -19.33 7.51
CA SER A 29 -21.36 -18.02 6.92
C SER A 29 -20.75 -17.11 7.98
N ALA A 30 -19.60 -17.50 8.53
CA ALA A 30 -18.71 -16.55 9.16
C ALA A 30 -17.95 -15.83 8.04
N ARG A 31 -18.58 -14.79 7.49
CA ARG A 31 -17.84 -13.75 6.79
C ARG A 31 -16.95 -13.11 7.84
N HIS A 32 -15.72 -13.58 7.97
CA HIS A 32 -14.67 -12.79 8.56
C HIS A 32 -14.58 -11.55 7.66
N GLY A 33 -15.20 -10.46 8.10
CA GLY A 33 -14.86 -9.15 7.57
C GLY A 33 -13.35 -9.06 7.69
N LEU A 34 -12.67 -8.86 6.56
CA LEU A 34 -11.26 -8.56 6.55
C LEU A 34 -11.12 -7.23 7.27
N VAL A 35 -10.94 -7.27 8.59
CA VAL A 35 -10.41 -6.14 9.34
C VAL A 35 -9.02 -5.96 8.74
N VAL A 36 -8.84 -4.92 7.93
CA VAL A 36 -7.51 -4.47 7.54
C VAL A 36 -6.86 -4.11 8.88
N ALA A 37 -6.06 -5.02 9.41
CA ALA A 37 -5.27 -4.74 10.60
C ALA A 37 -4.42 -3.51 10.25
N GLY A 38 -4.51 -2.47 11.07
CA GLY A 38 -3.63 -1.31 10.93
C GLY A 38 -2.15 -1.72 11.04
N PRO A 39 -1.23 -0.75 10.95
CA PRO A 39 0.20 -1.04 11.07
C PRO A 39 0.50 -1.89 12.33
N PRO A 40 1.45 -2.84 12.27
CA PRO A 40 1.86 -3.59 13.44
C PRO A 40 2.56 -2.69 14.48
N PRO A 41 2.67 -3.10 15.75
CA PRO A 41 3.33 -2.33 16.79
C PRO A 41 4.72 -1.83 16.39
N GLY A 42 4.92 -0.50 16.48
CA GLY A 42 6.18 0.14 16.10
C GLY A 42 6.34 0.45 14.60
N TYR A 43 5.27 0.33 13.83
CA TYR A 43 5.19 0.72 12.42
C TYR A 43 4.18 1.84 12.21
N VAL A 44 4.42 2.64 11.17
CA VAL A 44 3.54 3.71 10.70
C VAL A 44 3.16 3.44 9.25
N ASP A 45 1.97 3.89 8.84
CA ASP A 45 1.57 4.03 7.44
C ASP A 45 1.51 5.51 7.12
N ALA A 46 2.12 5.94 6.02
CA ALA A 46 2.25 7.36 5.70
C ALA A 46 2.37 7.63 4.20
N SER A 47 2.06 8.87 3.85
CA SER A 47 2.23 9.45 2.53
C SER A 47 3.07 10.72 2.62
N HIS A 48 3.81 11.04 1.56
CA HIS A 48 4.62 12.27 1.54
C HIS A 48 4.70 12.95 0.16
N ILE A 49 5.04 14.24 0.20
CA ILE A 49 5.40 15.08 -0.95
C ILE A 49 6.79 15.63 -0.71
N LEU A 50 7.78 15.17 -1.47
CA LEU A 50 9.14 15.73 -1.47
C LEU A 50 9.29 16.87 -2.49
N LEU A 51 9.83 18.01 -2.05
CA LEU A 51 10.21 19.17 -2.85
C LEU A 51 11.72 19.45 -2.69
N MET A 52 12.47 19.51 -3.80
CA MET A 52 13.96 19.61 -3.79
C MET A 52 14.51 20.96 -4.26
N SER A 53 13.66 21.96 -4.48
CA SER A 53 14.07 23.30 -4.94
C SER A 53 14.67 24.16 -3.82
N ASP A 54 15.43 25.19 -4.20
CA ASP A 54 15.94 26.20 -3.26
C ASP A 54 14.79 26.93 -2.52
N ASP A 55 13.65 27.11 -3.19
CA ASP A 55 12.42 27.70 -2.64
C ASP A 55 11.44 26.66 -2.06
N SER A 56 11.91 25.44 -1.77
CA SER A 56 11.04 24.32 -1.38
C SER A 56 10.20 24.58 -0.13
N GLU A 57 10.67 25.43 0.80
CA GLU A 57 9.90 25.80 1.98
C GLU A 57 8.66 26.64 1.65
N ALA A 58 8.83 27.67 0.81
CA ALA A 58 7.73 28.53 0.38
C ALA A 58 6.74 27.76 -0.51
N GLN A 59 7.25 26.87 -1.37
CA GLN A 59 6.42 25.98 -2.18
C GLN A 59 5.63 25.01 -1.30
N ALA A 60 6.25 24.44 -0.25
CA ALA A 60 5.56 23.58 0.70
C ALA A 60 4.45 24.33 1.45
N ASP A 61 4.69 25.57 1.87
CA ASP A 61 3.69 26.37 2.59
C ASP A 61 2.50 26.72 1.69
N ALA A 62 2.76 27.15 0.45
CA ALA A 62 1.71 27.43 -0.52
C ALA A 62 0.89 26.16 -0.84
N LEU A 63 1.56 25.02 -1.02
CA LEU A 63 0.89 23.76 -1.32
C LEU A 63 0.07 23.25 -0.13
N LEU A 64 0.61 23.36 1.09
CA LEU A 64 -0.09 23.02 2.32
C LEU A 64 -1.36 23.86 2.48
N ALA A 65 -1.29 25.17 2.23
CA ALA A 65 -2.45 26.05 2.29
C ALA A 65 -3.56 25.63 1.32
N ARG A 66 -3.19 25.28 0.07
CA ARG A 66 -4.15 24.79 -0.94
C ARG A 66 -4.80 23.47 -0.55
N ILE A 67 -4.02 22.54 0.02
CA ILE A 67 -4.54 21.26 0.53
C ILE A 67 -5.51 21.50 1.70
N GLN A 68 -5.15 22.37 2.64
CA GLN A 68 -5.99 22.70 3.80
C GLN A 68 -7.26 23.47 3.42
N ALA A 69 -7.21 24.27 2.36
CA ALA A 69 -8.37 24.95 1.78
C ALA A 69 -9.30 24.00 0.99
N GLY A 70 -8.88 22.74 0.76
CA GLY A 70 -9.64 21.77 -0.01
C GLY A 70 -9.63 22.03 -1.52
N GLU A 71 -8.72 22.88 -2.01
CA GLU A 71 -8.56 23.13 -3.45
C GLU A 71 -8.03 21.90 -4.20
N MET A 72 -7.26 21.07 -3.50
CA MET A 72 -6.74 19.81 -4.02
C MET A 72 -6.51 18.80 -2.91
N THR A 73 -6.50 17.51 -3.26
CA THR A 73 -6.18 16.45 -2.29
C THR A 73 -4.66 16.32 -2.09
N PHE A 74 -4.26 15.72 -0.97
CA PHE A 74 -2.85 15.41 -0.71
C PHE A 74 -2.27 14.48 -1.78
N GLY A 75 -3.03 13.47 -2.22
CA GLY A 75 -2.61 12.51 -3.24
C GLY A 75 -2.44 13.13 -4.62
N ASP A 76 -3.33 14.03 -5.02
CA ASP A 76 -3.19 14.79 -6.28
C ASP A 76 -1.97 15.70 -6.22
N ALA A 77 -1.77 16.39 -5.09
CA ALA A 77 -0.60 17.24 -4.88
C ALA A 77 0.71 16.43 -4.93
N ALA A 78 0.72 15.22 -4.37
CA ALA A 78 1.86 14.32 -4.45
C ALA A 78 2.15 13.88 -5.89
N ALA A 79 1.12 13.49 -6.64
CA ALA A 79 1.24 13.05 -8.02
C ALA A 79 1.78 14.17 -8.94
N GLU A 80 1.36 15.42 -8.70
CA GLU A 80 1.74 16.58 -9.51
C GLU A 80 3.10 17.15 -9.11
N PHE A 81 3.33 17.43 -7.82
CA PHE A 81 4.44 18.26 -7.35
C PHE A 81 5.61 17.47 -6.76
N SER A 82 5.42 16.22 -6.33
CA SER A 82 6.51 15.51 -5.66
C SER A 82 7.61 15.10 -6.63
N THR A 83 8.87 15.25 -6.20
CA THR A 83 10.05 14.72 -6.88
C THR A 83 10.39 13.28 -6.50
N CYS A 84 9.71 12.70 -5.51
CA CYS A 84 9.91 11.32 -5.08
C CYS A 84 9.20 10.34 -6.05
N PRO A 85 9.77 9.16 -6.35
CA PRO A 85 9.09 8.12 -7.14
C PRO A 85 7.71 7.70 -6.58
N SER A 86 7.46 7.89 -5.27
CA SER A 86 6.15 7.65 -4.64
C SER A 86 5.02 8.48 -5.26
N ARG A 87 5.32 9.57 -6.01
CA ARG A 87 4.33 10.32 -6.81
C ARG A 87 3.49 9.44 -7.73
N GLY A 88 4.05 8.34 -8.24
CA GLY A 88 3.33 7.37 -9.08
C GLY A 88 2.26 6.58 -8.33
N LYS A 89 2.27 6.64 -7.00
CA LYS A 89 1.27 6.10 -6.07
C LYS A 89 0.71 7.21 -5.19
N GLN A 90 0.54 8.41 -5.73
CA GLN A 90 -0.06 9.54 -5.01
C GLN A 90 0.64 9.85 -3.66
N GLY A 91 1.95 9.61 -3.57
CA GLY A 91 2.76 9.91 -2.39
C GLY A 91 2.85 8.80 -1.35
N GLU A 92 2.17 7.66 -1.54
CA GLU A 92 2.16 6.54 -0.60
C GLU A 92 3.58 5.98 -0.36
N LEU A 93 3.98 5.96 0.91
CA LEU A 93 5.17 5.23 1.38
C LEU A 93 4.82 3.81 1.85
N GLY A 94 3.55 3.59 2.20
CA GLY A 94 3.06 2.36 2.79
C GLY A 94 3.51 2.19 4.24
N THR A 95 3.43 0.95 4.74
CA THR A 95 3.76 0.65 6.13
C THR A 95 5.26 0.41 6.34
N PHE A 96 5.89 1.19 7.23
CA PHE A 96 7.31 1.07 7.58
C PHE A 96 7.56 1.30 9.07
N GLY A 97 8.63 0.67 9.60
CA GLY A 97 9.13 0.93 10.96
C GLY A 97 10.11 2.09 10.97
N SER A 98 10.67 2.43 12.14
CA SER A 98 11.66 3.51 12.25
C SER A 98 12.72 3.45 11.17
N LEU A 99 12.88 4.54 10.43
CA LEU A 99 13.89 4.70 9.37
C LEU A 99 15.31 4.61 9.95
N SER A 100 15.47 4.95 11.24
CA SER A 100 16.72 4.77 11.99
C SER A 100 17.13 3.30 12.16
N SER A 101 16.19 2.36 12.01
CA SER A 101 16.41 0.91 12.10
C SER A 101 16.69 0.23 10.77
N ILE A 102 16.46 0.92 9.64
CA ILE A 102 16.67 0.34 8.31
C ILE A 102 18.19 0.25 8.04
N LEU A 103 18.74 -0.95 8.20
CA LEU A 103 20.14 -1.30 7.93
C LEU A 103 20.49 -1.34 6.43
N PHE A 104 19.48 -1.47 5.55
CA PHE A 104 19.63 -1.72 4.11
C PHE A 104 18.96 -0.64 3.25
N LEU A 105 18.99 0.62 3.69
CA LEU A 105 18.86 1.69 2.71
C LEU A 105 20.16 1.71 1.88
N PRO A 106 20.14 2.14 0.60
CA PRO A 106 21.36 2.49 -0.16
C PRO A 106 22.08 3.74 0.43
N TYR A 107 21.89 3.97 1.73
CA TYR A 107 22.09 5.20 2.47
C TYR A 107 22.74 4.89 3.83
N GLU A 108 23.61 3.86 3.92
CA GLU A 108 24.52 3.72 5.07
C GLU A 108 25.20 5.06 5.35
N GLY A 109 25.10 5.55 6.58
CA GLY A 109 25.61 6.86 6.99
C GLY A 109 24.63 8.05 6.90
N LYS A 110 23.43 7.89 6.32
CA LYS A 110 22.43 8.97 6.19
C LYS A 110 21.33 8.97 7.25
N LYS A 111 21.53 8.29 8.38
CA LYS A 111 20.54 8.29 9.48
C LYS A 111 20.24 9.71 9.98
N ALA A 112 21.27 10.55 10.07
CA ALA A 112 21.11 11.96 10.44
C ALA A 112 20.25 12.72 9.42
N ASP A 113 20.38 12.38 8.13
CA ASP A 113 19.67 13.04 7.04
C ASP A 113 18.17 12.78 7.04
N VAL A 114 17.69 11.75 7.75
CA VAL A 114 16.27 11.39 7.86
C VAL A 114 15.72 11.50 9.28
N ALA A 115 16.55 11.89 10.25
CA ALA A 115 16.17 11.89 11.67
C ALA A 115 14.93 12.76 11.97
N ALA A 116 14.83 13.94 11.34
CA ALA A 116 13.68 14.83 11.51
C ALA A 116 12.38 14.21 10.96
N PHE A 117 12.48 13.53 9.81
CA PHE A 117 11.34 12.83 9.21
C PHE A 117 10.90 11.66 10.09
N ASP A 118 11.86 10.82 10.52
CA ASP A 118 11.60 9.66 11.37
C ASP A 118 10.97 10.09 12.70
N ALA A 119 11.52 11.12 13.35
CA ALA A 119 10.98 11.69 14.58
C ALA A 119 9.54 12.20 14.39
N LEU A 120 9.24 12.84 13.26
CA LEU A 120 7.89 13.33 12.96
C LEU A 120 6.89 12.18 12.81
N VAL A 121 7.19 11.17 12.00
CA VAL A 121 6.22 10.09 11.72
C VAL A 121 6.04 9.15 12.92
N MET A 122 7.08 8.93 13.71
CA MET A 122 7.06 8.07 14.90
C MET A 122 6.55 8.77 16.15
N SER A 123 6.45 10.11 16.16
CA SER A 123 5.94 10.85 17.31
C SER A 123 4.46 10.53 17.58
N PRO A 124 4.07 10.23 18.84
CA PRO A 124 2.67 10.07 19.21
C PRO A 124 1.87 11.37 19.10
N ASP A 125 2.52 12.53 19.13
CA ASP A 125 1.88 13.84 19.07
C ASP A 125 1.49 14.26 17.64
N THR A 126 2.07 13.60 16.63
CA THR A 126 1.75 13.83 15.22
C THR A 126 0.38 13.24 14.92
N GLN A 127 -0.62 14.08 14.65
CA GLN A 127 -1.99 13.65 14.43
C GLN A 127 -2.13 12.87 13.13
N LEU A 128 -3.00 11.85 13.13
CA LEU A 128 -3.32 11.11 11.92
C LEU A 128 -4.09 11.99 10.93
N ASN A 129 -3.92 11.71 9.65
CA ASN A 129 -4.61 12.37 8.54
C ASN A 129 -4.44 13.90 8.53
N THR A 130 -3.39 14.39 9.17
CA THR A 130 -3.03 15.82 9.23
C THR A 130 -1.70 16.01 8.49
N PRO A 131 -1.62 16.92 7.50
CA PRO A 131 -0.37 17.20 6.81
C PRO A 131 0.58 18.02 7.69
N TYR A 132 1.83 17.57 7.79
CA TYR A 132 2.92 18.26 8.49
C TYR A 132 4.08 18.57 7.55
N LYS A 133 4.74 19.70 7.77
CA LYS A 133 5.97 20.08 7.06
C LYS A 133 7.20 19.64 7.85
N VAL A 134 8.16 19.01 7.19
CA VAL A 134 9.47 18.66 7.77
C VAL A 134 10.59 18.84 6.76
N LYS A 135 11.71 19.42 7.18
CA LYS A 135 12.89 19.61 6.35
C LYS A 135 13.94 18.55 6.66
N THR A 136 14.55 18.01 5.61
CA THR A 136 15.63 17.04 5.70
C THR A 136 16.74 17.37 4.70
N ALA A 137 17.82 16.59 4.66
CA ALA A 137 18.88 16.79 3.68
C ALA A 137 18.43 16.56 2.23
N PHE A 138 17.29 15.87 2.04
CA PHE A 138 16.70 15.60 0.73
C PHE A 138 15.81 16.74 0.23
N GLY A 139 15.48 17.72 1.07
CA GLY A 139 14.57 18.81 0.75
C GLY A 139 13.46 18.98 1.78
N THR A 140 12.38 19.63 1.37
CA THR A 140 11.21 19.88 2.21
C THR A 140 10.14 18.83 1.91
N HIS A 141 9.59 18.22 2.97
CA HIS A 141 8.56 17.20 2.88
C HIS A 141 7.26 17.75 3.46
N LEU A 142 6.15 17.49 2.79
CA LEU A 142 4.84 17.43 3.44
C LEU A 142 4.54 15.97 3.72
N VAL A 143 4.07 15.64 4.91
CA VAL A 143 3.88 14.25 5.37
C VAL A 143 2.52 14.11 6.03
N VAL A 144 1.80 13.04 5.68
CA VAL A 144 0.56 12.63 6.36
C VAL A 144 0.78 11.25 6.93
N VAL A 145 0.51 11.08 8.23
CA VAL A 145 0.48 9.76 8.86
C VAL A 145 -0.94 9.24 8.82
N GLU A 146 -1.14 8.09 8.19
CA GLU A 146 -2.45 7.50 7.91
C GLU A 146 -2.80 6.43 8.95
N GLY A 147 -1.78 5.78 9.52
CA GLY A 147 -1.95 4.79 10.58
C GLY A 147 -0.71 4.64 11.44
N ARG A 148 -0.92 4.14 12.67
CA ARG A 148 0.15 3.71 13.60
C ARG A 148 -0.26 2.45 14.34
N GLY A 149 0.74 1.64 14.65
CA GLY A 149 0.62 0.42 15.46
C GLY A 149 1.35 0.50 16.78
#